data_AF-A0A7V3VSN2-F1
#
_entry.id   AF-A0A7V3VSN2-F1
#
_cell.length_a   1.000
_cell.length_b   1.000
_cell.length_c   1.000
_cell.angle_alpha   90.00
_cell.angle_beta   90.00
_cell.angle_gamma   90.00
#
_symmetry.space_group_name_H-M   'P 1'
#
loop_
_entity.id
_entity.type
_entity.pdbx_description
1 polymer ?
#
loop_
_entity_poly.entity_id
_entity_poly.type
_entity_poly.pdbx_seq_one_letter_code
_entity_poly.pdbx_strand_id
1 'polypeptide(L)'
;MKKFLIFVFLGIIPFISFGITINDVAQSSDLYPYVVEMVQDNIMSLDSNNNFNGSLIVTRADLARILSHLLDYFQGRIQPAAQVAQPTAQGTAIS
;
A
#
# COMPACT_ATOMS: atom_id res chain seq x y z
N MET A 1 12.73 36.51 -17.36
CA MET A 1 11.85 35.37 -17.74
C MET A 1 12.40 33.98 -17.36
N LYS A 2 13.71 33.79 -17.08
CA LYS A 2 14.26 32.50 -16.63
C LYS A 2 13.76 31.99 -15.26
N LYS A 3 13.47 32.89 -14.32
CA LYS A 3 12.98 32.51 -12.98
C LYS A 3 11.53 31.99 -13.00
N PHE A 4 10.72 32.39 -13.98
CA PHE A 4 9.34 31.93 -14.14
C PHE A 4 9.27 30.49 -14.70
N LEU A 5 10.24 30.10 -15.55
CA LEU A 5 10.35 28.74 -16.07
C LEU A 5 10.64 27.69 -14.98
N ILE A 6 11.34 28.07 -13.91
CA ILE A 6 11.64 27.17 -12.78
C ILE A 6 10.38 26.87 -11.96
N PHE A 7 9.49 27.86 -11.76
CA PHE A 7 8.23 27.66 -11.03
C PHE A 7 7.22 26.79 -11.81
N VAL A 8 7.24 26.85 -13.14
CA VAL A 8 6.40 25.97 -13.98
C VAL A 8 6.91 24.52 -13.96
N PHE A 9 8.22 24.29 -13.91
CA PHE A 9 8.79 22.94 -13.83
C PHE A 9 8.61 22.28 -12.44
N LEU A 10 8.53 23.08 -11.36
CA LEU A 10 8.33 22.55 -9.99
C LEU A 10 6.86 22.28 -9.64
N GLY A 11 5.90 22.88 -10.38
CA GLY A 11 4.47 22.77 -10.10
C GLY A 11 3.74 21.61 -10.79
N ILE A 12 4.40 20.85 -11.67
CA ILE A 12 3.78 19.80 -12.50
C ILE A 12 4.46 18.45 -12.23
N ILE A 13 4.67 18.09 -10.97
CA ILE A 13 4.91 16.68 -10.64
C ILE A 13 3.52 16.02 -10.71
N PRO A 14 3.20 15.22 -11.74
CA PRO A 14 1.96 14.45 -11.70
C PRO A 14 2.02 13.58 -10.45
N PHE A 15 0.99 13.67 -9.60
CA PHE A 15 0.75 12.68 -8.56
C PHE A 15 0.53 11.34 -9.26
N ILE A 16 1.61 10.57 -9.45
CA ILE A 16 1.51 9.20 -9.94
C ILE A 16 0.91 8.42 -8.77
N SER A 17 -0.41 8.26 -8.79
CA SER A 17 -1.10 7.35 -7.88
C SER A 17 -0.76 5.93 -8.34
N PHE A 18 0.21 5.31 -7.67
CA PHE A 18 0.50 3.90 -7.84
C PHE A 18 -0.62 3.10 -7.17
N GLY A 19 -1.66 2.77 -7.95
CA GLY A 19 -2.68 1.83 -7.52
C GLY A 19 -2.09 0.42 -7.41
N ILE A 20 -2.55 -0.36 -6.43
CA ILE A 20 -2.23 -1.78 -6.34
C ILE A 20 -2.94 -2.50 -7.49
N THR A 21 -2.17 -3.19 -8.33
CA THR A 21 -2.70 -4.05 -9.39
C THR A 21 -2.84 -5.48 -8.86
N ILE A 22 -4.05 -6.04 -8.93
CA ILE A 22 -4.35 -7.42 -8.54
C ILE A 22 -4.84 -8.16 -9.79
N ASN A 23 -4.09 -9.17 -10.22
CA ASN A 23 -4.24 -9.75 -11.55
C ASN A 23 -5.45 -10.68 -11.70
N ASP A 24 -5.84 -11.36 -10.62
CA ASP A 24 -6.87 -12.41 -10.61
C ASP A 24 -8.18 -11.98 -9.93
N VAL A 25 -8.29 -10.72 -9.51
CA VAL A 25 -9.53 -10.15 -8.97
C VAL A 25 -9.97 -9.00 -9.86
N ALA A 26 -11.07 -9.20 -10.58
CA ALA A 26 -11.63 -8.18 -11.46
C ALA A 26 -12.15 -6.98 -10.65
N GLN A 27 -11.94 -5.75 -11.14
CA GLN A 27 -12.46 -4.52 -10.52
C GLN A 27 -13.99 -4.49 -10.36
N SER A 28 -14.70 -5.23 -11.22
CA SER A 28 -16.16 -5.38 -11.15
C SER A 28 -16.61 -6.44 -10.14
N SER A 29 -15.70 -7.14 -9.46
CA SER A 29 -16.04 -8.13 -8.45
C SER A 29 -16.47 -7.44 -7.16
N ASP A 30 -17.53 -7.94 -6.53
CA ASP A 30 -17.97 -7.49 -5.20
C ASP A 30 -16.90 -7.69 -4.12
N LEU A 31 -15.92 -8.58 -4.34
CA LEU A 31 -14.81 -8.81 -3.43
C LEU A 31 -13.68 -7.79 -3.57
N TYR A 32 -13.57 -7.14 -4.73
CA TYR A 32 -12.45 -6.26 -5.07
C TYR A 32 -12.15 -5.18 -4.02
N PRO A 33 -13.12 -4.40 -3.50
CA PRO A 33 -12.81 -3.36 -2.51
C PRO A 33 -12.19 -3.92 -1.23
N TYR A 34 -12.68 -5.07 -0.76
CA TYR A 34 -12.17 -5.72 0.46
C TYR A 34 -10.76 -6.29 0.24
N VAL A 35 -10.51 -6.90 -0.92
CA VAL A 35 -9.19 -7.44 -1.24
C VAL A 35 -8.17 -6.31 -1.31
N VAL A 36 -8.51 -5.22 -2.01
CA VAL A 36 -7.65 -4.05 -2.13
C VAL A 36 -7.32 -3.47 -0.76
N GLU A 37 -8.32 -3.29 0.11
CA GLU A 37 -8.12 -2.76 1.47
C GLU A 37 -7.18 -3.65 2.28
N MET A 38 -7.41 -4.97 2.31
CA MET A 38 -6.57 -5.90 3.08
C MET A 38 -5.12 -5.95 2.60
N VAL A 39 -4.89 -5.80 1.29
CA VAL A 39 -3.55 -5.74 0.71
C VAL A 39 -2.90 -4.38 0.96
N GLN A 40 -3.66 -3.28 0.83
CA GLN A 40 -3.17 -1.93 1.14
C GLN A 40 -2.76 -1.80 2.60
N ASP A 41 -3.49 -2.40 3.53
CA ASP A 41 -3.23 -2.33 4.97
C ASP A 41 -2.17 -3.34 5.44
N ASN A 42 -1.52 -4.05 4.53
CA ASN A 42 -0.53 -5.10 4.82
C ASN A 42 -1.07 -6.25 5.70
N ILE A 43 -2.40 -6.45 5.72
CA ILE A 43 -3.05 -7.54 6.45
C ILE A 43 -2.93 -8.86 5.66
N MET A 44 -3.11 -8.79 4.34
CA MET A 44 -2.93 -9.90 3.42
C MET A 44 -1.90 -9.53 2.33
N SER A 45 -1.31 -10.54 1.69
CA SER A 45 -0.28 -10.36 0.66
C SER A 45 -0.67 -11.03 -0.64
N LEU A 46 -0.29 -10.42 -1.76
CA LEU A 46 -0.33 -11.06 -3.08
C LEU A 46 0.82 -12.06 -3.23
N ASP A 47 0.70 -12.97 -4.18
CA ASP A 47 1.82 -13.82 -4.59
C ASP A 47 2.84 -13.06 -5.45
N SER A 48 3.90 -13.76 -5.87
CA SER A 48 4.96 -13.18 -6.73
C SER A 48 4.48 -12.71 -8.11
N ASN A 49 3.28 -13.12 -8.52
CA ASN A 49 2.65 -12.76 -9.78
C ASN A 49 1.55 -11.71 -9.60
N ASN A 50 1.46 -11.03 -8.44
CA ASN A 50 0.40 -10.09 -8.09
C ASN A 50 -1.02 -10.69 -8.12
N ASN A 51 -1.17 -11.99 -7.85
CA ASN A 51 -2.47 -12.62 -7.66
C ASN A 51 -2.83 -12.66 -6.17
N PHE A 52 -4.10 -12.45 -5.85
CA PHE A 52 -4.65 -12.61 -4.51
C PHE A 52 -4.92 -14.08 -4.17
N ASN A 53 -5.23 -14.90 -5.17
CA ASN A 53 -5.51 -16.32 -5.05
C ASN A 53 -6.67 -16.66 -4.09
N GLY A 54 -7.80 -15.96 -4.24
CA GLY A 54 -8.94 -16.04 -3.32
C GLY A 54 -9.63 -17.41 -3.19
N SER A 55 -9.31 -18.38 -4.04
CA SER A 55 -9.84 -19.75 -3.99
C SER A 55 -8.91 -20.76 -3.30
N LEU A 56 -7.71 -20.35 -2.88
CA LEU A 56 -6.78 -21.25 -2.20
C LEU A 56 -7.27 -21.64 -0.80
N ILE A 57 -6.93 -22.85 -0.39
CA ILE A 57 -7.19 -23.34 0.97
C ILE A 57 -6.29 -22.57 1.95
N VAL A 58 -6.90 -21.93 2.94
CA VAL A 58 -6.20 -21.25 4.03
C VAL A 58 -5.92 -22.26 5.15
N THR A 59 -4.64 -22.46 5.52
CA THR A 59 -4.29 -23.30 6.66
C THR A 59 -4.47 -22.56 7.98
N ARG A 60 -4.49 -23.27 9.11
CA ARG A 60 -4.49 -22.62 10.44
C ARG A 60 -3.27 -21.72 10.66
N ALA A 61 -2.13 -22.06 10.06
CA ALA A 61 -0.91 -21.25 10.15
C ALA A 61 -1.06 -19.94 9.35
N ASP A 62 -1.69 -20.01 8.17
CA ASP A 62 -1.98 -18.81 7.38
C ASP A 62 -2.97 -17.90 8.09
N LEU A 63 -4.03 -18.48 8.67
CA LEU A 63 -4.99 -17.74 9.47
C LEU A 63 -4.33 -17.07 10.68
N ALA A 64 -3.45 -17.76 11.41
CA ALA A 64 -2.73 -17.18 12.54
C ALA A 64 -1.86 -15.98 12.12
N ARG A 65 -1.20 -16.06 10.96
CA ARG A 65 -0.43 -14.94 10.39
C ARG A 65 -1.33 -13.76 10.06
N ILE A 66 -2.40 -13.98 9.30
CA ILE A 66 -3.36 -12.96 8.89
C ILE A 66 -3.98 -12.26 10.11
N LEU A 67 -4.41 -13.03 11.11
CA LEU A 67 -4.99 -12.48 12.34
C LEU A 67 -3.96 -11.71 13.16
N SER A 68 -2.69 -12.14 13.19
CA SER A 68 -1.62 -11.38 13.84
C SER A 68 -1.42 -10.02 13.17
N HIS A 69 -1.38 -9.97 11.83
CA HIS A 69 -1.25 -8.71 11.10
C HIS A 69 -2.46 -7.80 11.35
N LEU A 70 -3.68 -8.34 11.40
CA LEU A 70 -4.87 -7.57 11.74
C LEU A 70 -4.79 -6.96 13.15
N LEU A 71 -4.30 -7.73 14.14
CA LEU A 71 -4.09 -7.20 15.50
C LEU A 71 -3.02 -6.11 15.52
N ASP A 72 -1.94 -6.30 14.77
CA ASP A 72 -0.88 -5.30 14.63
C ASP A 72 -1.39 -4.02 13.95
N TYR A 73 -2.31 -4.13 12.98
CA TYR A 73 -2.96 -2.98 12.33
C TYR A 73 -3.78 -2.17 13.34
N PHE A 74 -4.62 -2.83 14.14
CA PHE A 74 -5.39 -2.15 15.19
C PHE A 74 -4.51 -1.52 16.27
N GLN A 75 -3.29 -2.01 16.44
CA GLN A 75 -2.30 -1.46 17.38
C GLN A 75 -1.38 -0.41 16.72
N GLY A 76 -1.56 -0.10 15.44
CA GLY A 76 -0.74 0.84 14.68
C GLY A 76 0.70 0.37 14.43
N ARG A 77 0.96 -0.94 14.56
CA ARG A 77 2.29 -1.54 14.38
C ARG A 77 2.61 -1.89 12.93
N ILE A 78 1.59 -2.07 12.10
CA ILE A 78 1.72 -2.10 10.65
C ILE A 78 1.00 -0.90 10.05
N GLN A 79 1.60 -0.33 9.02
CA GLN A 79 1.10 0.86 8.33
C GLN A 79 0.67 0.45 6.92
N PRO A 80 -0.33 1.13 6.33
CA PRO A 80 -0.69 0.91 4.94
C PRO A 80 0.51 1.05 4.01
N ALA A 81 0.63 0.19 3.00
CA ALA A 81 1.71 0.19 2.01
C ALA A 81 1.86 1.55 1.30
N ALA A 82 0.76 2.31 1.18
CA ALA A 82 0.76 3.67 0.64
C ALA A 82 1.43 4.72 1.57
N GLN A 83 1.66 4.41 2.85
CA GLN A 83 2.25 5.33 3.84
C GLN A 83 3.75 5.13 4.09
N VAL A 84 4.40 4.13 3.47
CA VAL A 84 5.84 3.85 3.69
C VAL A 84 6.75 4.72 2.78
N ALA A 85 6.18 5.59 1.93
CA ALA A 85 6.93 6.59 1.19
C ALA A 85 7.02 7.92 1.96
N GLN A 86 7.66 7.92 3.13
CA GLN A 86 8.12 9.15 3.73
C GLN A 86 9.44 8.93 4.50
N PRO A 87 10.58 9.40 3.96
CA PRO A 87 11.78 9.58 4.75
C PRO A 87 11.44 10.56 5.89
N THR A 88 11.41 10.08 7.12
CA THR A 88 11.53 10.95 8.30
C THR A 88 12.93 11.54 8.29
N ALA A 89 13.11 12.67 7.62
CA ALA A 89 14.25 13.56 7.78
C ALA A 89 13.75 14.92 8.26
N GLN A 90 13.21 14.94 9.48
CA GLN A 90 13.18 16.12 10.33
C GLN A 90 14.13 15.86 11.50
N GLY A 91 15.39 16.16 11.25
CA GLY A 91 16.39 16.46 12.27
C GLY A 91 16.94 17.85 11.96
N THR A 92 16.20 18.88 12.36
CA THR A 92 16.73 20.26 12.35
C THR A 92 17.65 20.43 13.55
N ALA A 93 18.82 21.00 13.27
CA ALA A 93 19.51 22.01 14.08
C ALA A 93 20.76 21.59 14.91
N ILE A 94 21.84 22.36 14.61
CA ILE A 94 22.91 22.94 15.45
C ILE A 94 24.09 22.08 15.92
N SER A 95 25.26 22.30 15.29
CA SER A 95 26.44 22.97 15.88
C SER A 95 27.36 23.44 14.75
#